data_AF-A0A0A9E3C1-F1
#
_entry.id   AF-A0A0A9E3C1-F1
#
_cell.length_a   1.000
_cell.length_b   1.000
_cell.length_c   1.000
_cell.angle_alpha   90.00
_cell.angle_beta   90.00
_cell.angle_gamma   90.00
#
_symmetry.space_group_name_H-M   'P 1'
#
loop_
_entity.id
_entity.type
_entity.pdbx_description
1 polymer ?
#
loop_
_entity_poly.entity_id
_entity_poly.type
_entity_poly.pdbx_seq_one_letter_code
_entity_poly.pdbx_strand_id
1 'polypeptide(L)' 'MDVCRATKRDASEGAFERIVVTQSKNPTLHFQARRSLWGDLWPF' A
#
# COMPACT_ATOMS: atom_id res chain seq x y z
N MET A 1 3.20 -2.18 -5.63
CA MET A 1 3.80 -1.43 -4.50
C MET A 1 3.75 -2.34 -3.29
N ASP A 2 4.82 -2.33 -2.51
CA ASP A 2 4.84 -3.05 -1.26
C ASP A 2 4.37 -2.11 -0.14
N VAL A 3 3.47 -2.61 0.70
CA VAL A 3 2.80 -1.85 1.75
C VAL A 3 2.99 -2.54 3.09
N CYS A 4 3.22 -1.76 4.14
CA CYS A 4 3.06 -2.22 5.51
C CYS A 4 1.61 -1.97 5.92
N ARG A 5 0.96 -2.96 6.53
CA ARG A 5 -0.45 -2.83 6.94
C ARG A 5 -0.66 -3.34 8.35
N ALA A 6 -1.38 -2.59 9.17
CA ALA A 6 -1.81 -3.04 10.50
C ALA A 6 -2.67 -4.30 10.36
N THR A 7 -2.36 -5.33 11.14
CA THR A 7 -3.25 -6.49 11.32
C THR A 7 -4.09 -6.36 12.59
N LYS A 8 -3.67 -5.50 13.53
CA LYS A 8 -4.39 -5.18 14.76
C LYS A 8 -4.78 -3.70 14.81
N ARG A 9 -5.87 -3.39 15.51
CA ARG A 9 -6.41 -2.03 15.67
C ARG A 9 -5.53 -1.11 16.53
N ASP A 10 -4.67 -1.69 17.36
CA ASP A 10 -3.73 -0.94 18.20
C ASP A 10 -2.39 -0.67 17.50
N ALA A 11 -2.28 -1.03 16.21
CA ALA A 11 -1.05 -0.95 15.42
C ALA A 11 0.17 -1.66 16.03
N SER A 12 -0.05 -2.61 16.96
CA SER A 12 1.04 -3.38 17.59
C SER A 12 1.65 -4.41 16.65
N GLU A 13 0.89 -4.86 15.65
CA GLU A 13 1.31 -5.84 14.66
C GLU A 13 0.87 -5.43 13.26
N GLY A 14 1.66 -5.83 12.28
CA GLY A 14 1.38 -5.61 10.88
C GLY A 14 1.94 -6.71 9.98
N ALA A 15 1.49 -6.71 8.74
CA ALA A 15 1.97 -7.58 7.69
C ALA A 15 2.56 -6.75 6.55
N PHE A 16 3.60 -7.31 5.92
CA PHE A 16 4.13 -6.79 4.68
C PHE A 16 3.40 -7.44 3.51
N GLU A 17 2.68 -6.64 2.74
CA GLU A 17 1.85 -7.11 1.62
C GLU A 17 2.26 -6.44 0.32
N ARG A 18 2.18 -7.20 -0.78
CA ARG A 18 2.41 -6.67 -2.12
C ARG A 18 1.09 -6.48 -2.85
N ILE A 19 0.79 -5.22 -3.19
CA ILE A 19 -0.42 -4.86 -3.93
C ILE A 19 -0.07 -4.52 -5.38
N VAL A 20 -0.80 -5.13 -6.31
CA VAL A 20 -0.73 -4.83 -7.74
C VAL A 20 -1.90 -3.92 -8.11
N VAL A 21 -1.58 -2.72 -8.60
CA VAL A 21 -2.55 -1.73 -9.07
C VAL A 21 -2.26 -1.42 -10.53
N THR A 22 -3.23 -1.67 -11.40
CA THR A 22 -3.16 -1.35 -12.82
C THR A 22 -3.70 0.06 -13.06
N GLN A 23 -3.26 0.69 -14.14
CA GLN A 23 -3.77 2.00 -14.56
C GLN A 23 -5.29 1.99 -14.76
N SER A 24 -5.84 0.90 -15.31
CA SER A 24 -7.28 0.75 -15.54
C SER A 24 -8.10 0.64 -14.26
N LYS A 25 -7.54 0.07 -13.18
CA LYS A 25 -8.23 -0.11 -11.89
C LYS A 25 -8.21 1.16 -11.06
N ASN A 26 -7.08 1.87 -11.02
CA ASN A 26 -6.93 3.14 -10.33
C ASN A 26 -5.74 3.93 -10.91
N PRO A 27 -5.99 4.89 -11.83
CA PRO A 27 -4.93 5.61 -12.52
C PRO A 27 -4.03 6.40 -11.57
N THR A 28 -4.63 7.05 -10.57
CA THR A 28 -3.94 7.89 -9.59
C THR A 28 -3.00 7.06 -8.73
N LEU A 29 -3.51 5.97 -8.16
CA LEU A 29 -2.72 5.10 -7.30
C LEU A 29 -1.65 4.34 -8.10
N HIS A 30 -1.94 3.96 -9.35
CA HIS A 30 -0.95 3.37 -10.24
C HIS A 30 0.23 4.34 -10.50
N PHE A 31 -0.07 5.62 -10.75
CA PHE A 31 0.96 6.63 -10.94
C PHE A 31 1.80 6.87 -9.68
N GLN A 32 1.15 6.92 -8.50
CA GLN A 32 1.85 7.02 -7.21
C GLN A 32 2.72 5.78 -6.94
N ALA A 33 2.19 4.58 -7.19
CA ALA A 33 2.90 3.31 -7.02
C ALA A 33 4.12 3.21 -7.94
N ARG A 34 4.06 3.72 -9.17
CA ARG A 34 5.21 3.78 -10.10
C ARG A 34 6.31 4.72 -9.62
N ARG A 35 5.97 5.71 -8.80
CA ARG A 35 6.92 6.73 -8.30
C ARG A 35 7.42 6.45 -6.89
N SER A 36 6.74 5.58 -6.14
CA SER A 36 7.14 5.25 -4.77
C SER A 36 8.10 4.07 -4.75
N LEU A 37 9.18 4.21 -3.98
CA LEU A 37 10.10 3.09 -3.67
C LEU A 37 9.50 2.18 -2.58
N TRP A 38 8.69 2.75 -1.68
CA TRP A 38 8.02 2.08 -0.56
C TRP A 38 6.66 2.75 -0.34
N GLY A 39 5.56 2.04 -0.62
CA GLY A 39 4.22 2.60 -0.55
C GLY A 39 3.62 2.34 0.81
N ASP A 40 4.05 3.05 1.86
CA ASP A 40 3.36 2.94 3.15
C ASP A 40 1.99 3.63 3.04
N LEU A 41 0.97 2.83 2.73
CA LEU A 41 -0.42 3.25 2.70
C LEU A 41 -1.04 2.95 4.06
N TRP A 42 -0.63 3.71 5.06
CA TRP A 42 -1.28 3.63 6.36
C TRP A 42 -2.42 4.64 6.46
N PRO A 43 -3.67 4.17 6.38
CA PRO A 43 -4.72 4.87 7.12
C PRO A 43 -5.64 3.86 7.81
N PHE A 44 -5.26 3.32 8.97
CA PHE A 44 -6.16 2.80 10.03
C PHE A 44 -5.41 2.69 11.37
#